data_AF-Q5BZE2-F1
#
_entry.id   AF-Q5BZE2-F1
#
_cell.length_a   1.000
_cell.length_b   1.000
_cell.length_c   1.000
_cell.angle_alpha   90.00
_cell.angle_beta   90.00
_cell.angle_gamma   90.00
#
_symmetry.space_group_name_H-M   'P 1'
#
loop_
_entity.id
_entity.type
_entity.pdbx_description
1 polymer ?
#
loop_
_entity_poly.entity_id
_entity_poly.type
_entity_poly.pdbx_seq_one_letter_code
_entity_poly.pdbx_strand_id
1 'polypeptide(L)'
;LRKLIVECGASPPRQIAPFPRISDRSSSGLVEWGTKDEAVTALALCNHQAIPNTEGRYPFLLKLSFSSSPVNDRAFSGSKKIGSSNIGKSAASVDSSEYD
;
A
#
# COMPACT_ATOMS: atom_id res chain seq x y z
N LEU A 1 -1.22 -12.58 0.19
CA LEU A 1 -0.30 -11.65 -0.50
C LEU A 1 1.00 -12.32 -0.93
N ARG A 2 1.87 -12.81 -0.03
CA ARG A 2 3.16 -13.45 -0.41
C ARG A 2 3.00 -14.53 -1.48
N LYS A 3 2.07 -15.47 -1.27
CA LYS A 3 1.77 -16.55 -2.22
C LYS A 3 1.43 -16.01 -3.61
N LEU A 4 0.50 -15.05 -3.69
CA LEU A 4 0.11 -14.41 -4.95
C LEU A 4 1.30 -13.78 -5.68
N ILE A 5 2.19 -13.08 -4.96
CA ILE A 5 3.36 -12.43 -5.57
C ILE A 5 4.27 -13.48 -6.25
N VAL A 6 4.49 -14.61 -5.59
CA VAL A 6 5.28 -15.72 -6.15
C VAL A 6 4.56 -16.40 -7.32
N GLU A 7 3.24 -16.57 -7.24
CA GLU A 7 2.41 -17.13 -8.33
C GLU A 7 2.42 -16.23 -9.58
N CYS A 8 2.51 -14.91 -9.41
CA CYS A 8 2.71 -13.97 -10.50
C CYS A 8 4.13 -13.97 -11.09
N GLY A 9 5.06 -14.76 -10.53
CA GLY A 9 6.45 -14.87 -11.00
C GLY A 9 7.40 -13.79 -10.48
N ALA A 10 6.97 -12.99 -9.51
CA ALA A 10 7.82 -11.98 -8.89
C ALA A 10 8.62 -12.55 -7.70
N SER A 11 9.76 -11.92 -7.39
CA SER A 11 10.54 -12.25 -6.21
C SER A 11 9.70 -12.15 -4.94
N PRO A 12 9.88 -13.08 -3.96
CA PRO A 12 9.17 -13.00 -2.70
C PRO A 12 9.54 -11.71 -1.95
N PRO A 13 8.57 -11.00 -1.34
CA PRO A 13 8.88 -9.77 -0.64
C PRO A 13 9.73 -10.08 0.61
N ARG A 14 10.65 -9.18 0.94
CA ARG A 14 11.45 -9.26 2.16
C ARG A 14 10.57 -9.01 3.39
N GLN A 15 9.76 -7.96 3.36
CA GLN A 15 8.92 -7.55 4.48
C GLN A 15 7.51 -7.15 4.03
N ILE A 16 6.52 -7.42 4.88
CA ILE A 16 5.14 -6.94 4.70
C ILE A 16 4.72 -6.35 6.04
N ALA A 17 4.34 -5.07 6.04
CA ALA A 17 3.76 -4.39 7.20
C ALA A 17 2.30 -4.01 6.89
N PRO A 18 1.32 -4.79 7.35
CA PRO A 18 -0.07 -4.41 7.23
C PRO A 18 -0.37 -3.17 8.07
N PHE A 19 -1.20 -2.27 7.54
CA PHE A 19 -1.77 -1.20 8.37
C PHE A 19 -2.85 -1.79 9.28
N PRO A 20 -3.12 -1.16 10.44
CA PRO A 20 -4.25 -1.54 11.28
C PRO A 20 -5.51 -1.61 10.44
N ARG A 21 -6.25 -2.70 10.57
CA ARG A 21 -7.53 -2.84 9.87
C ARG A 21 -8.49 -1.80 10.42
N ILE A 22 -8.82 -0.84 9.57
CA ILE A 22 -9.86 0.15 9.85
C ILE A 22 -11.25 -0.44 9.49
N SER A 23 -11.31 -1.40 8.56
CA SER A 23 -12.54 -2.10 8.19
C SER A 23 -12.25 -3.48 7.59
N ASP A 24 -13.28 -4.31 7.47
CA ASP A 24 -13.21 -5.62 6.79
C ASP A 24 -13.39 -5.52 5.26
N ARG A 25 -13.64 -4.33 4.72
CA ARG A 25 -13.87 -4.13 3.28
C ARG A 25 -12.60 -4.19 2.44
N SER A 26 -11.45 -3.88 3.03
CA SER A 26 -10.16 -3.95 2.36
C SER A 26 -9.03 -3.97 3.39
N SER A 27 -7.86 -4.45 2.95
CA SER A 27 -6.62 -4.38 3.74
C SER A 27 -5.57 -3.65 2.92
N SER A 28 -4.77 -2.82 3.59
CA SER A 28 -3.66 -2.08 3.00
C SER A 28 -2.42 -2.21 3.88
N GLY A 29 -1.27 -1.84 3.33
CA GLY A 29 0.00 -1.96 4.03
C GLY A 29 1.17 -1.59 3.13
N LEU A 30 2.37 -1.79 3.64
CA LEU A 30 3.61 -1.67 2.89
C LEU A 30 4.19 -3.06 2.62
N VAL A 31 4.88 -3.17 1.50
CA VAL A 31 5.62 -4.36 1.10
C VAL A 31 6.96 -3.92 0.53
N GLU A 32 8.03 -4.59 0.94
CA GLU A 32 9.40 -4.22 0.61
C GLU A 32 10.18 -5.41 0.07
N TRP A 33 11.07 -5.12 -0.87
CA TRP A 33 11.97 -6.06 -1.54
C TRP A 33 13.43 -5.68 -1.26
N GLY A 34 14.36 -6.55 -1.68
CA GLY A 34 15.78 -6.30 -1.50
C GLY A 34 16.29 -5.17 -2.40
N THR A 35 15.69 -5.03 -3.59
CA THR A 35 16.09 -4.01 -4.57
C THR A 35 14.89 -3.27 -5.16
N LYS A 36 15.16 -2.11 -5.77
CA LYS A 36 14.13 -1.35 -6.50
C LYS A 36 13.61 -2.12 -7.71
N ASP A 37 14.49 -2.84 -8.41
CA ASP A 37 14.12 -3.63 -9.59
C ASP A 37 13.12 -4.73 -9.22
N GLU A 38 13.36 -5.46 -8.12
CA GLU A 38 12.41 -6.45 -7.61
C GLU A 38 11.04 -5.84 -7.29
N ALA A 39 11.02 -4.65 -6.67
CA ALA A 39 9.78 -3.94 -6.35
C ALA A 39 9.03 -3.47 -7.61
N VAL A 40 9.74 -3.00 -8.64
CA VAL A 40 9.17 -2.60 -9.93
C VAL A 40 8.63 -3.82 -10.68
N THR A 41 9.38 -4.92 -10.74
CA THR A 41 8.93 -6.17 -11.35
C THR A 41 7.69 -6.71 -10.65
N ALA A 42 7.67 -6.71 -9.31
CA ALA A 42 6.49 -7.10 -8.54
C ALA A 42 5.29 -6.20 -8.81
N LEU A 43 5.48 -4.89 -8.92
CA LEU A 43 4.42 -3.95 -9.31
C LEU A 43 3.86 -4.30 -10.70
N ALA A 44 4.71 -4.52 -11.69
CA ALA A 44 4.28 -4.83 -13.06
C ALA A 44 3.52 -6.17 -13.16
N LEU A 45 3.96 -7.19 -12.42
CA LEU A 45 3.39 -8.54 -12.50
C LEU A 45 2.15 -8.74 -11.63
N CYS A 46 2.10 -8.09 -10.46
CA CYS A 46 1.08 -8.39 -9.45
C CYS A 46 -0.04 -7.35 -9.39
N ASN A 47 0.18 -6.13 -9.89
CA ASN A 47 -0.82 -5.08 -9.79
C ASN A 47 -2.08 -5.48 -10.58
N HIS A 48 -3.24 -5.16 -10.01
CA HIS A 48 -4.56 -5.54 -10.52
C HIS A 48 -4.84 -7.06 -10.56
N GLN A 49 -4.02 -7.88 -9.91
CA GLN A 49 -4.34 -9.29 -9.79
C GLN A 49 -5.56 -9.51 -8.89
N ALA A 50 -6.45 -10.39 -9.33
CA ALA A 50 -7.64 -10.77 -8.58
C ALA A 50 -7.27 -11.71 -7.42
N ILE A 51 -7.71 -11.35 -6.22
CA ILE A 51 -7.58 -12.14 -5.01
C ILE A 51 -8.98 -12.66 -4.65
N PRO A 52 -9.18 -14.00 -4.61
CA PRO A 52 -10.45 -14.58 -4.19
C PRO A 52 -10.87 -14.05 -2.81
N ASN A 53 -12.13 -13.63 -2.71
CA ASN A 53 -12.75 -13.26 -1.45
C ASN A 53 -13.48 -14.48 -0.89
N THR A 54 -13.03 -15.03 0.25
CA THR A 54 -13.68 -16.20 0.86
C THR A 54 -15.04 -15.87 1.47
N GLU A 55 -15.25 -14.60 1.86
CA GLU A 55 -16.44 -14.15 2.58
C GLU A 55 -17.48 -13.46 1.67
N GLY A 56 -17.16 -13.25 0.39
CA GLY A 56 -17.99 -12.42 -0.50
C GLY A 56 -17.99 -12.89 -1.95
N ARG A 57 -19.00 -12.41 -2.69
CA ARG A 57 -19.25 -12.82 -4.09
C ARG A 57 -18.16 -12.33 -5.07
N TYR A 58 -17.53 -11.20 -4.80
CA TYR A 58 -16.62 -10.54 -5.74
C TYR A 58 -15.17 -10.57 -5.23
N PRO A 59 -14.19 -10.82 -6.12
CA PRO A 59 -12.78 -10.84 -5.73
C PRO A 59 -12.28 -9.45 -5.36
N PHE A 60 -11.25 -9.40 -4.52
CA PHE A 60 -10.50 -8.16 -4.28
C PHE A 60 -9.52 -7.92 -5.40
N LEU A 61 -9.46 -6.70 -5.91
CA LEU A 61 -8.44 -6.31 -6.89
C LEU A 61 -7.21 -5.76 -6.15
N LEU A 62 -6.05 -6.39 -6.32
CA LEU A 62 -4.82 -5.89 -5.73
C LEU A 62 -4.44 -4.54 -6.35
N LYS A 63 -4.14 -3.54 -5.52
CA LYS A 63 -3.60 -2.26 -5.97
C LYS A 63 -2.25 -2.03 -5.32
N LEU A 64 -1.23 -1.83 -6.14
CA LEU A 64 0.13 -1.54 -5.72
C LEU A 64 0.52 -0.15 -6.21
N SER A 65 1.32 0.53 -5.40
CA SER A 65 1.88 1.84 -5.70
C SER A 65 3.21 2.01 -4.98
N PHE A 66 4.08 2.88 -5.49
CA PHE A 66 5.31 3.21 -4.78
C PHE A 66 5.02 3.95 -3.47
N SER A 67 5.86 3.69 -2.47
CA SER A 67 5.86 4.42 -1.21
C SER A 67 7.17 5.19 -1.07
N SER A 68 7.09 6.37 -0.48
CA SER A 68 8.26 7.16 -0.06
C SER A 68 8.79 6.75 1.33
N SER A 69 8.09 5.87 2.04
CA SER A 69 8.46 5.44 3.39
C SER A 69 8.97 3.99 3.39
N PRO A 70 10.11 3.71 4.04
CA PRO A 70 10.56 2.34 4.24
C PRO A 70 9.62 1.61 5.22
N VAL A 71 9.63 0.27 5.18
CA VAL A 71 8.74 -0.53 6.02
C VAL A 71 9.11 -0.43 7.51
N ASN A 72 10.39 -0.25 7.83
CA ASN A 72 10.89 -0.20 9.20
C ASN A 72 10.48 1.05 9.99
N ASP A 73 10.10 2.15 9.34
CA ASP A 73 9.63 3.36 10.03
C ASP A 73 8.28 3.16 10.74
N ARG A 74 7.58 2.04 10.51
CA ARG A 74 6.29 1.72 11.13
C ARG A 74 6.32 0.49 12.03
N ALA A 75 7.50 -0.02 12.42
CA ALA A 75 7.59 -1.04 13.46
C ALA A 75 6.90 -0.50 14.73
N PHE A 76 5.74 -1.07 15.05
CA PHE A 76 4.80 -0.59 16.05
C PHE A 76 5.42 -0.46 17.45
N SER A 77 5.89 0.75 17.81
CA SER A 77 5.94 1.18 19.20
C SER A 77 4.54 1.65 19.61
N GLY A 78 3.77 0.75 20.25
CA GLY A 78 2.86 1.10 21.34
C GLY A 78 1.64 1.99 21.05
N SER A 79 0.47 1.40 21.26
CA SER A 79 -0.82 2.00 21.60
C SER A 79 -0.80 3.43 22.22
N LYS A 80 -1.65 4.30 21.66
CA LYS A 80 -2.37 5.44 22.30
C LYS A 80 -1.60 6.76 22.55
N LYS A 81 -2.00 7.83 21.84
CA LYS A 81 -2.66 9.01 22.43
C LYS A 81 -3.65 9.63 21.45
N ILE A 82 -4.92 9.64 21.87
CA ILE A 82 -5.90 10.66 21.46
C ILE A 82 -5.39 11.98 22.04
N GLY A 83 -5.21 13.00 21.20
CA GLY A 83 -4.71 14.30 21.61
C GLY A 83 -4.80 15.34 20.51
N SER A 84 -5.88 16.12 20.57
CA SER A 84 -6.12 17.47 20.04
C SER A 84 -5.59 17.87 18.65
N SER A 85 -6.57 18.15 17.79
CA SER A 85 -6.57 19.17 16.74
C SER A 85 -5.48 20.24 16.86
N ASN A 86 -4.74 20.46 15.77
CA ASN A 86 -4.31 21.79 15.37
C ASN A 86 -4.65 22.01 13.89
N ILE A 87 -5.63 22.89 13.70
CA ILE A 87 -5.89 23.62 12.46
C ILE A 87 -4.63 24.42 12.13
N GLY A 88 -4.07 24.18 10.94
CA GLY A 88 -2.94 24.92 10.39
C GLY A 88 -3.04 24.89 8.87
N LYS A 89 -3.61 25.95 8.31
CA LYS A 89 -3.83 26.22 6.89
C LYS A 89 -2.53 26.11 6.07
N SER A 90 -2.65 25.60 4.85
CA SER A 90 -2.18 26.29 3.63
C SER A 90 -2.71 25.54 2.39
N ALA A 91 -3.82 26.05 1.85
CA ALA A 91 -4.25 25.73 0.50
C ALA A 91 -3.41 26.59 -0.46
N ALA A 92 -2.51 25.95 -1.21
CA ALA A 92 -1.90 26.57 -2.38
C ALA A 92 -2.78 26.23 -3.58
N SER A 93 -3.48 27.26 -4.07
CA SER A 93 -4.15 27.30 -5.36
C SER A 93 -3.14 27.06 -6.48
N VAL A 94 -3.32 25.99 -7.24
CA VAL A 94 -2.59 25.80 -8.51
C VAL A 94 -3.50 26.28 -9.63
N ASP A 95 -3.03 27.37 -10.23
CA ASP A 95 -3.58 28.06 -11.38
C ASP A 95 -3.70 27.10 -12.58
N SER A 96 -4.87 27.13 -13.23
CA SER A 96 -5.20 26.26 -14.37
C SER A 96 -5.39 27.14 -15.60
N SER A 97 -4.28 27.50 -16.26
CA SER A 97 -4.32 28.08 -17.60
C SER A 97 -3.00 27.88 -18.34
N GLU A 98 -2.76 26.67 -18.85
CA GLU A 98 -1.78 26.49 -19.93
C GLU A 98 -1.98 25.15 -20.67
N TYR A 99 -2.96 25.10 -21.57
CA TYR A 99 -2.95 24.24 -22.77
C TYR A 99 -3.82 24.93 -23.82
N ASP A 100 -3.16 25.58 -24.79
CA ASP A 100 -3.67 25.92 -26.12
C ASP A 100 -3.66 24.66 -27.00
#